data_AF-A0A7W0NYM6-F1
#
_entry.id   AF-A0A7W0NYM6-F1
#
_cell.length_a   1.000
_cell.length_b   1.000
_cell.length_c   1.000
_cell.angle_alpha   90.00
_cell.angle_beta   90.00
_cell.angle_gamma   90.00
#
_symmetry.space_group_name_H-M   'P 1'
#
loop_
_entity.id
_entity.type
_entity.pdbx_description
1 polymer ?
#
loop_
_entity_poly.entity_id
_entity_poly.type
_entity_poly.pdbx_seq_one_letter_code
_entity_poly.pdbx_strand_id
1 'polypeptide(L)'
;MTVPTIPHRPPRLAADVMRERATDFHDEMDRRRSVRMFSPDPVPRELVELAIMTASTAPSGAHRQPWRFALTGDPEIKRQVRLATEEEERINYEGGRMPAHWREALAPLGTDSVKEYLETVPWLVVLFEERHGYFADGS
;
A
#
# COMPACT_ATOMS: atom_id res chain seq x y z
N MET A 1 13.50 -4.70 -31.23
CA MET A 1 13.00 -6.09 -31.23
C MET A 1 11.52 -6.06 -30.92
N THR A 2 10.68 -6.68 -31.73
CA THR A 2 9.25 -6.85 -31.42
C THR A 2 9.08 -7.99 -30.43
N VAL A 3 8.32 -7.78 -29.37
CA VAL A 3 7.99 -8.84 -28.40
C VAL A 3 7.03 -9.82 -29.07
N PRO A 4 7.27 -11.14 -29.02
CA PRO A 4 6.35 -12.11 -29.62
C PRO A 4 4.99 -12.08 -28.90
N THR A 5 3.91 -12.20 -29.68
CA THR A 5 2.56 -12.31 -29.12
C THR A 5 2.23 -13.77 -28.83
N ILE A 6 1.51 -14.01 -27.72
CA ILE A 6 1.04 -15.34 -27.31
C ILE A 6 -0.49 -15.35 -27.20
N PRO A 7 -1.21 -16.39 -27.65
CA PRO A 7 -2.65 -16.47 -27.47
C PRO A 7 -3.02 -16.57 -25.98
N HIS A 8 -3.85 -15.65 -25.49
CA HIS A 8 -4.42 -15.73 -24.15
C HIS A 8 -5.70 -16.59 -24.14
N ARG A 9 -5.72 -17.66 -23.33
CA ARG A 9 -6.84 -18.60 -23.22
C ARG A 9 -7.22 -18.87 -21.76
N PRO A 10 -7.93 -17.93 -21.10
CA PRO A 10 -8.38 -18.14 -19.73
C PRO A 10 -9.50 -19.21 -19.69
N PRO A 11 -9.63 -19.96 -18.59
CA PRO A 11 -10.74 -20.90 -18.44
C PRO A 11 -12.08 -20.16 -18.46
N ARG A 12 -13.05 -20.70 -19.20
CA ARG A 12 -14.43 -20.19 -19.19
C ARG A 12 -15.20 -20.87 -18.05
N LEU A 13 -15.79 -20.05 -17.18
CA LEU A 13 -16.60 -20.51 -16.05
C LEU A 13 -18.09 -20.41 -16.39
N ALA A 14 -18.91 -21.25 -15.77
CA ALA A 14 -20.36 -21.13 -15.83
C ALA A 14 -20.84 -19.88 -15.07
N ALA A 15 -21.96 -19.29 -15.49
CA ALA A 15 -22.40 -17.97 -15.00
C ALA A 15 -22.77 -17.97 -13.51
N ASP A 16 -23.28 -19.09 -13.00
CA ASP A 16 -23.52 -19.34 -11.58
C ASP A 16 -22.21 -19.34 -10.77
N VAL A 17 -21.19 -20.07 -11.22
CA VAL A 17 -19.85 -20.09 -10.60
C VAL A 17 -19.19 -18.71 -10.64
N MET A 18 -19.34 -17.96 -11.74
CA MET A 18 -18.83 -16.59 -11.84
C MET A 18 -19.49 -15.67 -10.80
N ARG A 19 -20.80 -15.81 -10.61
CA ARG A 19 -21.56 -15.00 -9.65
C ARG A 19 -21.17 -15.32 -8.21
N GLU A 20 -21.04 -16.61 -7.89
CA GLU A 20 -20.59 -17.07 -6.57
C GLU A 20 -19.22 -16.46 -6.22
N ARG A 21 -18.21 -16.66 -7.07
CA ARG A 21 -16.87 -16.10 -6.85
C ARG A 21 -16.85 -14.59 -6.72
N ALA A 22 -17.66 -13.87 -7.51
CA ALA A 22 -17.75 -12.43 -7.43
C ALA A 22 -18.38 -11.96 -6.10
N THR A 23 -19.38 -12.70 -5.61
CA THR A 23 -20.03 -12.41 -4.33
C THR A 23 -19.07 -12.67 -3.18
N ASP A 24 -18.40 -13.83 -3.16
CA ASP A 24 -17.44 -14.18 -2.11
C ASP A 24 -16.29 -13.16 -2.03
N PHE A 25 -15.73 -12.79 -3.18
CA PHE A 25 -14.65 -11.80 -3.23
C PHE A 25 -15.13 -10.41 -2.79
N HIS A 26 -16.33 -10.00 -3.20
CA HIS A 26 -16.92 -8.75 -2.71
C HIS A 26 -17.06 -8.76 -1.18
N ASP A 27 -17.63 -9.81 -0.62
CA ASP A 27 -17.87 -9.93 0.82
C ASP A 27 -16.56 -10.01 1.62
N GLU A 28 -15.52 -10.64 1.08
CA GLU A 28 -14.18 -10.62 1.65
C GLU A 28 -13.60 -9.20 1.67
N MET A 29 -13.70 -8.48 0.55
CA MET A 29 -13.15 -7.13 0.43
C MET A 29 -13.94 -6.08 1.23
N ASP A 30 -15.24 -6.26 1.41
CA ASP A 30 -16.11 -5.37 2.22
C ASP A 30 -15.80 -5.47 3.72
N ARG A 31 -15.32 -6.63 4.19
CA ARG A 31 -14.84 -6.80 5.58
C ARG A 31 -13.57 -6.00 5.88
N ARG A 32 -12.80 -5.60 4.87
CA ARG A 32 -11.53 -4.89 5.06
C ARG A 32 -11.79 -3.50 5.65
N ARG A 33 -11.12 -3.19 6.76
CA ARG A 33 -11.12 -1.87 7.39
C ARG A 33 -9.70 -1.32 7.50
N SER A 34 -9.55 -0.01 7.46
CA SER A 34 -8.28 0.64 7.81
C SER A 34 -8.10 0.59 9.33
N VAL A 35 -7.16 -0.22 9.79
CA VAL A 35 -6.82 -0.39 11.21
C VAL A 35 -5.66 0.54 11.57
N ARG A 36 -5.69 1.11 12.79
CA ARG A 36 -4.67 2.03 13.30
C ARG A 36 -4.05 1.60 14.63
N MET A 37 -4.52 0.48 15.18
CA MET A 37 -4.01 -0.14 16.40
C MET A 37 -3.60 -1.57 16.05
N PHE A 38 -2.31 -1.89 16.21
CA PHE A 38 -1.73 -3.13 15.74
C PHE A 38 -1.13 -3.94 16.89
N SER A 39 -1.09 -5.26 16.73
CA SER A 39 -0.28 -6.14 17.57
C SER A 39 1.20 -6.06 17.14
N PRO A 40 2.16 -6.18 18.08
CA PRO A 40 3.57 -6.37 17.75
C PRO A 40 3.91 -7.80 17.31
N ASP A 41 2.92 -8.70 17.23
CA ASP A 41 3.15 -10.10 16.84
C ASP A 41 3.89 -10.20 15.50
N PRO A 42 4.89 -11.10 15.40
CA PRO A 42 5.67 -11.23 14.19
C PRO A 42 4.82 -11.74 13.03
N VAL A 43 5.04 -11.16 11.84
CA VAL A 43 4.49 -11.66 10.58
C VAL A 43 5.66 -12.18 9.74
N PRO A 44 5.60 -13.42 9.20
CA PRO A 44 6.64 -13.91 8.30
C PRO A 44 6.86 -12.98 7.11
N ARG A 45 8.12 -12.62 6.86
CA ARG A 45 8.51 -11.68 5.79
C ARG A 45 8.00 -12.11 4.42
N GLU A 46 8.05 -13.40 4.13
CA GLU A 46 7.59 -13.98 2.87
C GLU A 46 6.13 -13.65 2.54
N LEU A 47 5.25 -13.53 3.56
CA LEU A 47 3.84 -13.19 3.35
C LEU A 47 3.68 -11.73 2.91
N VAL A 48 4.52 -10.84 3.46
CA VAL A 48 4.55 -9.43 3.05
C VAL A 48 5.13 -9.29 1.64
N GLU A 49 6.18 -10.03 1.33
CA GLU A 49 6.75 -10.08 -0.02
C GLU A 49 5.74 -10.62 -1.05
N LEU A 50 4.98 -11.66 -0.72
CA LEU A 50 3.90 -12.15 -1.58
C LEU A 50 2.82 -11.09 -1.81
N ALA A 51 2.40 -10.35 -0.78
CA ALA A 51 1.45 -9.26 -0.95
C ALA A 51 1.98 -8.14 -1.88
N ILE A 52 3.27 -7.79 -1.76
CA ILE A 52 3.96 -6.85 -2.65
C ILE A 52 4.00 -7.38 -4.08
N MET A 53 4.37 -8.65 -4.27
CA MET A 53 4.41 -9.29 -5.59
C MET A 53 3.02 -9.33 -6.24
N THR A 54 1.96 -9.60 -5.47
CA THR A 54 0.57 -9.51 -5.93
C THR A 54 0.23 -8.09 -6.37
N ALA A 55 0.57 -7.06 -5.58
CA ALA A 55 0.36 -5.67 -5.97
C ALA A 55 1.10 -5.31 -7.28
N SER A 56 2.31 -5.84 -7.47
CA SER A 56 3.12 -5.64 -8.69
C SER A 56 2.56 -6.30 -9.95
N THR A 57 1.48 -7.09 -9.86
CA THR A 57 0.76 -7.60 -11.04
C THR A 57 -0.18 -6.57 -11.67
N ALA A 58 -0.33 -5.39 -11.06
CA ALA A 58 -1.12 -4.30 -11.62
C ALA A 58 -0.65 -3.92 -13.04
N PRO A 59 -1.55 -3.51 -13.94
CA PRO A 59 -1.17 -3.01 -15.26
C PRO A 59 -0.39 -1.69 -15.13
N SER A 60 0.50 -1.42 -16.07
CA SER A 60 1.25 -0.16 -16.14
C SER A 60 1.41 0.32 -17.58
N GLY A 61 1.45 1.65 -17.76
CA GLY A 61 1.68 2.26 -19.06
C GLY A 61 2.97 1.74 -19.70
N ALA A 62 2.88 1.25 -20.93
CA ALA A 62 3.99 0.63 -21.66
C ALA A 62 4.75 -0.46 -20.86
N HIS A 63 4.08 -1.16 -19.94
CA HIS A 63 4.66 -2.20 -19.08
C HIS A 63 5.88 -1.72 -18.25
N ARG A 64 5.91 -0.43 -17.90
CA ARG A 64 7.04 0.18 -17.17
C ARG A 64 7.19 -0.25 -15.71
N GLN A 65 6.10 -0.70 -15.08
CA GLN A 65 6.05 -1.05 -13.65
C GLN A 65 6.69 0.04 -12.74
N PRO A 66 6.20 1.30 -12.80
CA PRO A 66 6.86 2.47 -12.21
C PRO A 66 6.63 2.59 -10.69
N TRP A 67 6.88 1.52 -9.95
CA TRP A 67 6.69 1.46 -8.52
C TRP A 67 7.88 0.82 -7.84
N ARG A 68 8.23 1.36 -6.67
CA ARG A 68 9.21 0.79 -5.77
C ARG A 68 8.60 0.57 -4.40
N PHE A 69 8.58 -0.67 -3.95
CA PHE A 69 8.18 -1.03 -2.60
C PHE A 69 9.42 -1.15 -1.73
N ALA A 70 9.54 -0.28 -0.72
CA ALA A 70 10.54 -0.39 0.32
C ALA A 70 9.93 -1.09 1.54
N LEU A 71 10.40 -2.30 1.84
CA LEU A 71 10.00 -3.09 3.00
C LEU A 71 11.08 -2.99 4.08
N THR A 72 10.72 -2.58 5.29
CA THR A 72 11.64 -2.55 6.44
C THR A 72 10.99 -3.08 7.71
N GLY A 73 11.75 -3.90 8.45
CA GLY A 73 11.45 -4.29 9.82
C GLY A 73 12.49 -3.75 10.81
N ASP A 74 13.43 -2.93 10.33
CA ASP A 74 14.51 -2.36 11.14
C ASP A 74 13.92 -1.37 12.15
N PRO A 75 14.08 -1.60 13.47
CA PRO A 75 13.48 -0.75 14.49
C PRO A 75 13.98 0.70 14.44
N GLU A 76 15.25 0.92 14.09
CA GLU A 76 15.81 2.27 13.99
C GLU A 76 15.24 3.01 12.80
N ILE A 77 15.15 2.36 11.63
CA ILE A 77 14.51 2.98 10.45
C ILE A 77 13.04 3.30 10.74
N LYS A 78 12.29 2.38 11.34
CA LYS A 78 10.88 2.61 11.71
C LYS A 78 10.73 3.80 12.67
N ARG A 79 11.61 3.92 13.66
CA ARG A 79 11.64 5.05 14.60
C ARG A 79 11.90 6.38 13.89
N GLN A 80 12.85 6.43 12.96
CA GLN A 80 13.12 7.62 12.16
C GLN A 80 11.91 8.03 11.32
N VAL A 81 11.24 7.06 10.68
CA VAL A 81 10.00 7.31 9.91
C VAL A 81 8.90 7.87 10.82
N ARG A 82 8.72 7.31 12.02
CA ARG A 82 7.74 7.82 12.99
C ARG A 82 8.02 9.27 13.35
N LEU A 83 9.22 9.58 13.82
CA LEU A 83 9.57 10.94 14.25
C LEU A 83 9.37 11.97 13.14
N ALA A 84 9.79 11.66 11.91
CA ALA A 84 9.56 12.52 10.76
C ALA A 84 8.06 12.69 10.44
N THR A 85 7.27 11.61 10.55
CA THR A 85 5.82 11.65 10.28
C THR A 85 5.08 12.47 11.34
N GLU A 86 5.38 12.26 12.62
CA GLU A 86 4.72 12.98 13.73
C GLU A 86 5.05 14.48 13.71
N GLU A 87 6.27 14.87 13.29
CA GLU A 87 6.63 16.27 13.09
C GLU A 87 5.78 16.94 12.01
N GLU A 88 5.70 16.35 10.81
CA GLU A 88 4.89 16.90 9.72
C GLU A 88 3.40 16.91 10.06
N GLU A 89 2.91 15.89 10.76
CA GLU A 89 1.51 15.83 11.21
C GLU A 89 1.19 16.90 12.25
N ARG A 90 2.08 17.18 13.21
CA ARG A 90 1.91 18.33 14.12
C ARG A 90 1.80 19.63 13.35
N ILE A 91 2.66 19.85 12.35
CA ILE A 91 2.59 21.05 11.49
C ILE A 91 1.26 21.08 10.71
N ASN A 92 0.74 19.94 10.27
CA ASN A 92 -0.54 19.88 9.55
C ASN A 92 -1.75 20.19 10.44
N TYR A 93 -1.81 19.60 11.63
CA TYR A 93 -2.91 19.78 12.57
C TYR A 93 -2.86 21.12 13.31
N GLU A 94 -1.68 21.54 13.77
CA GLU A 94 -1.48 22.70 14.64
C GLU A 94 -0.97 23.93 13.87
N GLY A 95 -0.18 23.73 12.81
CA GLY A 95 0.43 24.79 12.01
C GLY A 95 -0.46 25.39 10.92
N GLY A 96 -1.74 25.00 10.85
CA GLY A 96 -2.75 25.64 9.98
C GLY A 96 -2.64 25.30 8.49
N ARG A 97 -1.77 24.37 8.08
CA ARG A 97 -1.68 23.90 6.68
C ARG A 97 -2.93 23.15 6.22
N MET A 98 -3.70 22.57 7.15
CA MET A 98 -4.91 21.82 6.84
C MET A 98 -6.16 22.72 6.80
N PRO A 99 -6.83 22.85 5.63
CA PRO A 99 -8.07 23.61 5.52
C PRO A 99 -9.15 23.11 6.51
N ALA A 100 -10.05 23.98 6.96
CA ALA A 100 -11.08 23.62 7.95
C ALA A 100 -11.95 22.42 7.52
N HIS A 101 -12.35 22.37 6.24
CA HIS A 101 -13.15 21.26 5.70
C HIS A 101 -12.41 19.90 5.75
N TRP A 102 -11.08 19.90 5.65
CA TRP A 102 -10.29 18.69 5.81
C TRP A 102 -10.24 18.23 7.28
N ARG A 103 -10.12 19.17 8.23
CA ARG A 103 -10.20 18.86 9.66
C ARG A 103 -11.54 18.24 10.04
N GLU A 104 -12.63 18.79 9.53
CA GLU A 104 -13.99 18.26 9.76
C GLU A 104 -14.16 16.84 9.19
N ALA A 105 -13.60 16.57 8.01
CA ALA A 105 -13.64 15.25 7.39
C ALA A 105 -12.82 14.19 8.17
N LEU A 106 -11.74 14.60 8.84
CA LEU A 106 -10.89 13.72 9.65
C LEU A 106 -11.41 13.50 11.06
N ALA A 107 -12.17 14.44 11.63
CA ALA A 107 -12.65 14.37 13.01
C ALA A 107 -13.36 13.04 13.37
N PRO A 108 -14.24 12.46 12.52
CA PRO A 108 -14.87 11.18 12.83
C PRO A 108 -13.89 9.99 12.90
N LEU A 109 -12.69 10.13 12.31
CA LEU A 109 -11.68 9.08 12.29
C LEU A 109 -10.87 9.03 13.60
N GLY A 110 -10.96 10.07 14.44
CA GLY A 110 -10.23 10.15 15.70
C GLY A 110 -8.71 10.11 15.55
N THR A 111 -8.18 10.59 14.42
CA THR A 111 -6.74 10.61 14.14
C THR A 111 -6.08 11.86 14.71
N ASP A 112 -4.91 11.69 15.28
CA ASP A 112 -4.05 12.78 15.76
C ASP A 112 -2.65 12.69 15.11
N SER A 113 -1.72 13.48 15.64
CA SER A 113 -0.33 13.51 15.19
C SER A 113 0.49 12.32 15.67
N VAL A 114 0.03 11.54 16.64
CA VAL A 114 0.76 10.41 17.23
C VAL A 114 0.58 9.17 16.37
N LYS A 115 1.70 8.62 15.88
CA LYS A 115 1.71 7.48 14.95
C LYS A 115 2.42 6.27 15.53
N GLU A 116 2.05 5.91 16.77
CA GLU A 116 2.68 4.82 17.54
C GLU A 116 2.79 3.52 16.75
N TYR A 117 1.77 3.21 15.94
CA TYR A 117 1.72 2.01 15.10
C TYR A 117 2.94 1.86 14.17
N LEU A 118 3.62 2.95 13.79
CA LEU A 118 4.81 2.90 12.92
C LEU A 118 5.98 2.14 13.56
N GLU A 119 6.07 2.12 14.88
CA GLU A 119 7.06 1.30 15.59
C GLU A 119 6.48 -0.04 16.04
N THR A 120 5.18 -0.11 16.36
CA THR A 120 4.51 -1.34 16.81
C THR A 120 4.48 -2.42 15.73
N VAL A 121 4.17 -2.06 14.47
CA VAL A 121 4.03 -3.08 13.42
C VAL A 121 5.37 -3.77 13.12
N PRO A 122 5.36 -5.07 12.80
CA PRO A 122 6.59 -5.80 12.47
C PRO A 122 7.23 -5.31 11.16
N TRP A 123 6.43 -4.80 10.22
CA TRP A 123 6.87 -4.37 8.89
C TRP A 123 6.23 -3.04 8.48
N LEU A 124 7.04 -2.14 7.94
CA LEU A 124 6.57 -1.00 7.15
C LEU A 124 6.80 -1.28 5.66
N VAL A 125 5.76 -1.10 4.85
CA VAL A 125 5.84 -1.11 3.38
C VAL A 125 5.58 0.31 2.91
N VAL A 126 6.57 0.93 2.27
CA VAL A 126 6.46 2.25 1.68
C VAL A 126 6.47 2.12 0.16
N LEU A 127 5.40 2.58 -0.49
CA LEU A 127 5.28 2.59 -1.94
C LEU A 127 5.71 3.95 -2.49
N PHE A 128 6.67 3.94 -3.40
CA PHE A 128 7.10 5.10 -4.16
C PHE A 128 6.66 4.97 -5.62
N GLU A 129 6.18 6.08 -6.20
CA GLU A 129 6.01 6.23 -7.64
C GLU A 129 7.37 6.60 -8.28
N GLU A 130 7.75 5.88 -9.34
CA GLU A 130 8.88 6.24 -10.18
C GLU A 130 8.40 7.14 -11.33
N ARG A 131 8.44 8.47 -11.13
CA ARG A 131 7.97 9.46 -12.13
C ARG A 131 8.75 9.43 -13.45
N HIS A 132 9.99 8.99 -13.39
CA HIS A 132 10.84 8.69 -14.53
C HIS A 132 11.77 7.54 -14.17
N GLY A 133 12.24 6.80 -15.17
CA GLY A 133 13.18 5.70 -15.00
C GLY A 133 14.24 5.74 -16.08
N TYR A 134 15.36 5.09 -15.81
CA TYR A 134 16.46 4.94 -16.76
C TYR A 134 16.46 3.51 -17.31
N PHE A 135 16.88 3.35 -18.56
CA PHE A 135 17.19 2.04 -19.11
C PHE A 135 18.49 1.49 -18.50
N ALA A 136 18.78 0.20 -18.74
CA ALA A 136 19.97 -0.44 -18.19
C ALA A 136 21.29 0.20 -18.65
N ASP A 137 21.27 0.95 -19.75
CA ASP A 137 22.40 1.72 -20.27
C ASP A 137 22.49 3.16 -19.70
N GLY A 138 21.57 3.53 -18.80
CA GLY A 138 21.51 4.85 -18.17
C GLY A 138 20.80 5.93 -19.00
N SER A 139 20.24 5.58 -20.17
CA SER A 139 19.41 6.49 -20.98
C SER A 139 17.98 6.65 -20.47
#